data_AF-A0A1H6CRA6-F1
#
_entry.id   AF-A0A1H6CRA6-F1
#
_cell.length_a   1.000
_cell.length_b   1.000
_cell.length_c   1.000
_cell.angle_alpha   90.00
_cell.angle_beta   90.00
_cell.angle_gamma   90.00
#
_symmetry.space_group_name_H-M   'P 1'
#
loop_
_entity.id
_entity.type
_entity.pdbx_description
1 polymer ?
#
loop_
_entity_poly.entity_id
_entity_poly.type
_entity_poly.pdbx_seq_one_letter_code
_entity_poly.pdbx_strand_id
1 'polypeptide(L)'
;MHESEWLPKALTKQDLLQICMLFNLSIDGFRKESLSTRPVEQIRQLVADSLKRGIGAKKLERRKVPIHSFYNRIAEDILEEKTELRMNDFNQFALQLETEENIRPYQKLALIYELFNHVYMEYYHTITTNITRKQDIFQGILEFQEEAMLDLLINDDEYPSHAEYLTFINKLGLIEEYRKAEKELDKMANQKIKLSYVIKLNSMERLLHSLVLLPRYTELAPSVFRQYVKEKEKYNEGFINEIKKQTAAASDRLVKVTDELQDIKTQRNKYKEQMNDLIIEMDKFKEEIRAKHDEINDLKKEVAYAKERLAEAEVKKELFDELIPVNNHAIIITNHSEERIKTLFTKQLVTKAAFNKLKSSGEINTLKKKTMFIDRYSFTNTKEWNELRNYLTQNQFKFVEYADYIELLKQYILFIEEAYAEEYL
;
A
#
# COMPACT_ATOMS: atom_id res chain seq x y z
N MET A 1 -4.91 65.40 13.05
CA MET A 1 -4.42 64.04 12.80
C MET A 1 -4.47 63.84 11.30
N HIS A 2 -3.37 63.49 10.64
CA HIS A 2 -3.34 63.38 9.17
C HIS A 2 -3.94 62.03 8.72
N GLU A 3 -4.57 61.95 7.54
CA GLU A 3 -5.25 60.72 7.04
C GLU A 3 -4.33 59.51 7.01
N SER A 4 -3.04 59.73 6.75
CA SER A 4 -2.00 58.70 6.76
C SER A 4 -1.79 57.99 8.11
N GLU A 5 -2.32 58.53 9.21
CA GLU A 5 -2.16 57.97 10.56
C GLU A 5 -3.38 57.22 11.07
N TRP A 6 -4.57 57.62 10.63
CA TRP A 6 -5.84 57.10 11.15
C TRP A 6 -6.52 56.14 10.19
N LEU A 7 -6.45 56.41 8.88
CA LEU A 7 -7.10 55.60 7.87
C LEU A 7 -6.57 54.14 7.90
N PRO A 8 -5.24 53.86 7.89
CA PRO A 8 -4.76 52.47 7.95
C PRO A 8 -5.15 51.71 9.22
N LYS A 9 -5.43 52.42 10.32
CA LYS A 9 -5.86 51.80 11.59
C LYS A 9 -7.33 51.38 11.57
N ALA A 10 -8.16 52.08 10.80
CA ALA A 10 -9.58 51.77 10.65
C ALA A 10 -9.85 50.63 9.64
N LEU A 11 -8.89 50.33 8.77
CA LEU A 11 -9.02 49.31 7.72
C LEU A 11 -8.87 47.88 8.25
N THR A 12 -9.66 46.97 7.68
CA THR A 12 -9.51 45.53 7.89
C THR A 12 -8.30 44.98 7.13
N LYS A 13 -7.89 43.74 7.45
CA LYS A 13 -6.79 43.08 6.72
C LYS A 13 -7.08 42.97 5.21
N GLN A 14 -8.32 42.68 4.84
CA GLN A 14 -8.71 42.53 3.45
C GLN A 14 -8.65 43.86 2.69
N ASP A 15 -9.09 44.95 3.32
CA ASP A 15 -9.01 46.31 2.74
C ASP A 15 -7.56 46.70 2.46
N LEU A 16 -6.69 46.48 3.45
CA LEU A 16 -5.26 46.77 3.35
C LEU A 16 -4.61 45.98 2.21
N LEU A 17 -4.99 44.71 2.01
CA LEU A 17 -4.49 43.89 0.91
C LEU A 17 -4.97 44.40 -0.46
N GLN A 18 -6.25 44.79 -0.57
CA GLN A 18 -6.80 45.35 -1.80
C GLN A 18 -6.09 46.66 -2.18
N ILE A 19 -5.86 47.53 -1.20
CA ILE A 19 -5.07 48.75 -1.36
C ILE A 19 -3.63 48.42 -1.79
N CYS A 20 -2.97 47.43 -1.19
CA CYS A 20 -1.63 47.03 -1.62
C CYS A 20 -1.60 46.53 -3.07
N MET A 21 -2.65 45.85 -3.54
CA MET A 21 -2.78 45.41 -4.93
C MET A 21 -3.01 46.59 -5.88
N LEU A 22 -3.97 47.46 -5.58
CA LEU A 22 -4.31 48.64 -6.40
C LEU A 22 -3.11 49.58 -6.58
N PHE A 23 -2.33 49.81 -5.53
CA PHE A 23 -1.19 50.72 -5.56
C PHE A 23 0.16 50.02 -5.77
N ASN A 24 0.17 48.72 -6.10
CA ASN A 24 1.38 47.93 -6.33
C ASN A 24 2.43 48.03 -5.20
N LEU A 25 1.97 48.04 -3.95
CA LEU A 25 2.83 48.10 -2.77
C LEU A 25 3.41 46.72 -2.47
N SER A 26 4.71 46.65 -2.25
CA SER A 26 5.40 45.41 -1.87
C SER A 26 6.28 45.60 -0.64
N ILE A 27 6.40 44.54 0.14
CA ILE A 27 7.38 44.44 1.24
C ILE A 27 8.69 43.93 0.63
N ASP A 28 9.81 44.57 0.99
CA ASP A 28 11.13 44.14 0.53
C ASP A 28 11.41 42.67 0.86
N GLY A 29 11.88 41.92 -0.15
CA GLY A 29 12.19 40.50 -0.03
C GLY A 29 11.02 39.53 -0.25
N PHE A 30 9.80 40.01 -0.56
CA PHE A 30 8.63 39.16 -0.72
C PHE A 30 7.89 39.34 -2.05
N ARG A 31 7.38 38.23 -2.59
CA ARG A 31 6.53 38.22 -3.80
C ARG A 31 5.12 38.72 -3.45
N LYS A 32 4.45 39.43 -4.37
CA LYS A 32 3.09 40.00 -4.18
C LYS A 32 2.06 38.97 -3.70
N GLU A 33 2.18 37.73 -4.18
CA GLU A 33 1.33 36.59 -3.81
C GLU A 33 1.42 36.19 -2.33
N SER A 34 2.51 36.58 -1.64
CA SER A 34 2.77 36.25 -0.23
C SER A 34 2.38 37.36 0.76
N LEU A 35 1.64 38.39 0.30
CA LEU A 35 1.17 39.48 1.15
C LEU A 35 0.01 39.03 2.07
N SER A 36 -0.85 38.12 1.61
CA SER A 36 -2.03 37.62 2.35
C SER A 36 -1.65 36.83 3.61
N THR A 37 -0.49 36.17 3.61
CA THR A 37 0.04 35.37 4.73
C THR A 37 0.70 36.20 5.83
N ARG A 38 0.82 37.53 5.66
CA ARG A 38 1.49 38.40 6.63
C ARG A 38 0.60 38.79 7.82
N PRO A 39 1.21 39.14 8.98
CA PRO A 39 0.52 39.81 10.06
C PRO A 39 -0.09 41.14 9.61
N VAL A 40 -1.29 41.47 10.09
CA VAL A 40 -2.05 42.66 9.68
C VAL A 40 -1.27 43.94 9.95
N GLU A 41 -0.51 43.96 11.04
CA GLU A 41 0.29 45.08 11.52
C GLU A 41 1.42 45.44 10.54
N GLN A 42 2.02 44.44 9.88
CA GLN A 42 3.07 44.68 8.88
C GLN A 42 2.50 45.30 7.60
N ILE A 43 1.33 44.82 7.17
CA ILE A 43 0.62 45.38 6.01
C ILE A 43 0.12 46.80 6.33
N ARG A 44 -0.41 47.01 7.53
CA ARG A 44 -0.85 48.31 8.04
C ARG A 44 0.28 49.33 8.05
N GLN A 45 1.46 48.92 8.53
CA GLN A 45 2.65 49.77 8.55
C GLN A 45 3.12 50.11 7.13
N LEU A 46 3.09 49.16 6.20
CA LEU A 46 3.43 49.40 4.80
C LEU A 46 2.53 50.46 4.15
N VAL A 47 1.21 50.36 4.36
CA VAL A 47 0.24 51.32 3.83
C VAL A 47 0.44 52.69 4.51
N ALA A 48 0.59 52.73 5.83
CA ALA A 48 0.84 53.97 6.58
C ALA A 48 2.14 54.67 6.13
N ASP A 49 3.24 53.94 5.98
CA ASP A 49 4.53 54.48 5.53
C ASP A 49 4.45 54.99 4.08
N SER A 50 3.72 54.28 3.22
CA SER A 50 3.53 54.69 1.82
C SER A 50 2.71 55.97 1.68
N LEU A 51 1.68 56.14 2.52
CA LEU A 51 0.88 57.37 2.61
C LEU A 51 1.68 58.51 3.25
N LYS A 52 2.45 58.25 4.32
CA LYS A 52 3.32 59.25 4.96
C LYS A 52 4.39 59.78 4.02
N ARG A 53 5.03 58.91 3.23
CA ARG A 53 6.02 59.30 2.20
C ARG A 53 5.39 60.01 0.99
N GLY A 54 4.07 59.90 0.82
CA GLY A 54 3.31 60.61 -0.20
C GLY A 54 2.90 62.04 0.18
N ILE A 55 3.10 62.45 1.44
CA ILE A 55 2.77 63.81 1.90
C ILE A 55 3.63 64.82 1.12
N GLY A 56 2.97 65.75 0.42
CA GLY A 56 3.63 66.77 -0.41
C GLY A 56 4.04 66.31 -1.81
N ALA A 57 3.83 65.04 -2.17
CA ALA A 57 4.11 64.53 -3.51
C ALA A 57 2.94 64.82 -4.47
N LYS A 58 3.23 65.34 -5.67
CA LYS A 58 2.21 65.65 -6.69
C LYS A 58 1.82 64.46 -7.57
N LYS A 59 2.67 63.43 -7.66
CA LYS A 59 2.50 62.26 -8.53
C LYS A 59 2.79 60.96 -7.78
N LEU A 60 2.18 59.87 -8.25
CA LEU A 60 2.42 58.53 -7.74
C LEU A 60 3.84 58.07 -8.11
N GLU A 61 4.63 57.68 -7.13
CA GLU A 61 5.98 57.15 -7.31
C GLU A 61 6.15 55.83 -6.54
N ARG A 62 7.21 55.07 -6.83
CA ARG A 62 7.49 53.81 -6.10
C ARG A 62 7.51 54.08 -4.58
N ARG A 63 6.58 53.46 -3.85
CA ARG A 63 6.41 53.56 -2.38
C ARG A 63 5.96 54.92 -1.85
N LYS A 64 5.43 55.80 -2.72
CA LYS A 64 4.83 57.09 -2.33
C LYS A 64 3.43 57.17 -2.93
N VAL A 65 2.43 57.21 -2.07
CA VAL A 65 1.03 57.34 -2.48
C VAL A 65 0.49 58.67 -1.95
N PRO A 66 0.35 59.70 -2.80
CA PRO A 66 -0.34 60.93 -2.41
C PRO A 66 -1.81 60.67 -2.05
N ILE A 67 -2.34 61.39 -1.06
CA ILE A 67 -3.70 61.14 -0.56
C ILE A 67 -4.78 61.44 -1.60
N HIS A 68 -4.59 62.45 -2.44
CA HIS A 68 -5.51 62.76 -3.54
C HIS A 68 -5.52 61.64 -4.58
N SER A 69 -4.34 61.12 -4.95
CA SER A 69 -4.23 59.97 -5.86
C SER A 69 -4.75 58.67 -5.25
N PHE A 70 -4.73 58.57 -3.92
CA PHE A 70 -5.30 57.43 -3.19
C PHE A 70 -6.83 57.41 -3.34
N TYR A 71 -7.49 58.51 -3.02
CA TYR A 71 -8.95 58.60 -3.09
C TYR A 71 -9.47 58.58 -4.53
N ASN A 72 -8.88 59.38 -5.43
CA ASN A 72 -9.29 59.42 -6.83
C ASN A 72 -9.25 58.04 -7.49
N ARG A 73 -8.17 57.26 -7.30
CA ARG A 73 -8.05 55.93 -7.91
C ARG A 73 -9.03 54.90 -7.37
N ILE A 74 -9.38 54.99 -6.08
CA ILE A 74 -10.39 54.11 -5.48
C ILE A 74 -11.79 54.52 -5.95
N ALA A 75 -12.05 55.82 -6.08
CA ALA A 75 -13.31 56.34 -6.60
C ALA A 75 -13.51 55.97 -8.08
N GLU A 76 -12.47 56.09 -8.91
CA GLU A 76 -12.50 55.70 -10.34
C GLU A 76 -12.86 54.22 -10.52
N ASP A 77 -12.21 53.32 -9.78
CA ASP A 77 -12.47 51.87 -9.81
C ASP A 77 -13.95 51.53 -9.54
N ILE A 78 -14.58 52.25 -8.60
CA ILE A 78 -15.99 52.05 -8.25
C ILE A 78 -16.93 52.70 -9.28
N LEU A 79 -16.59 53.90 -9.76
CA LEU A 79 -17.40 54.65 -10.71
C LEU A 79 -17.37 54.08 -12.13
N GLU A 80 -16.38 53.22 -12.45
CA GLU A 80 -16.37 52.39 -13.65
C GLU A 80 -17.43 51.28 -13.58
N GLU A 81 -17.59 50.65 -12.42
CA GLU A 81 -18.59 49.58 -12.20
C GLU A 81 -20.00 50.15 -11.96
N LYS A 82 -20.10 51.29 -11.27
CA LYS A 82 -21.36 51.90 -10.82
C LYS A 82 -21.47 53.35 -11.24
N THR A 83 -21.83 53.57 -12.51
CA THR A 83 -21.96 54.90 -13.11
C THR A 83 -23.10 55.74 -12.50
N GLU A 84 -24.09 55.09 -11.89
CA GLU A 84 -25.26 55.68 -11.25
C GLU A 84 -24.89 56.57 -10.04
N LEU A 85 -23.73 56.32 -9.41
CA LEU A 85 -23.25 57.08 -8.26
C LEU A 85 -22.69 58.48 -8.62
N ARG A 86 -22.67 58.85 -9.90
CA ARG A 86 -22.27 60.20 -10.37
C ARG A 86 -23.42 61.20 -10.21
N MET A 87 -23.93 61.33 -8.99
CA MET A 87 -24.99 62.28 -8.65
C MET A 87 -24.40 63.65 -8.31
N ASN A 88 -25.17 64.70 -8.59
CA ASN A 88 -24.80 66.09 -8.25
C ASN A 88 -25.31 66.53 -6.87
N ASP A 89 -26.26 65.79 -6.29
CA ASP A 89 -26.83 66.05 -4.97
C ASP A 89 -26.24 65.10 -3.93
N PHE A 90 -25.70 65.66 -2.85
CA PHE A 90 -25.07 64.89 -1.77
C PHE A 90 -26.08 64.02 -1.02
N ASN A 91 -27.31 64.50 -0.83
CA ASN A 91 -28.31 63.76 -0.05
C ASN A 91 -28.78 62.51 -0.79
N GLN A 92 -29.09 62.62 -2.07
CA GLN A 92 -29.42 61.46 -2.92
C GLN A 92 -28.25 60.50 -3.05
N PHE A 93 -27.03 61.03 -3.25
CA PHE A 93 -25.81 60.24 -3.30
C PHE A 93 -25.61 59.42 -2.02
N ALA A 94 -25.73 60.06 -0.86
CA ALA A 94 -25.46 59.43 0.42
C ALA A 94 -26.53 58.39 0.79
N LEU A 95 -27.81 58.65 0.48
CA LEU A 95 -28.90 57.67 0.63
C LEU A 95 -28.65 56.42 -0.23
N GLN A 96 -28.29 56.58 -1.50
CA GLN A 96 -27.96 55.45 -2.37
C GLN A 96 -26.69 54.71 -1.89
N LEU A 97 -25.74 55.41 -1.29
CA LEU A 97 -24.53 54.79 -0.75
C LEU A 97 -24.77 54.06 0.58
N GLU A 98 -25.82 54.41 1.33
CA GLU A 98 -26.23 53.70 2.54
C GLU A 98 -26.88 52.34 2.24
N THR A 99 -27.68 52.25 1.17
CA THR A 99 -28.33 50.99 0.76
C THR A 99 -27.35 49.98 0.14
N GLU A 100 -26.19 50.44 -0.32
CA GLU A 100 -25.19 49.62 -0.99
C GLU A 100 -24.30 48.83 0.00
N GLU A 101 -24.65 47.55 0.24
CA GLU A 101 -23.91 46.65 1.14
C GLU A 101 -22.49 46.32 0.65
N ASN A 102 -22.27 46.37 -0.67
CA ASN A 102 -21.02 45.93 -1.29
C ASN A 102 -19.90 46.99 -1.23
N ILE A 103 -20.21 48.24 -0.85
CA ILE A 103 -19.23 49.34 -0.82
C ILE A 103 -18.67 49.50 0.59
N ARG A 104 -17.35 49.32 0.72
CA ARG A 104 -16.67 49.36 2.02
C ARG A 104 -16.49 50.80 2.55
N PRO A 105 -16.35 51.00 3.87
CA PRO A 105 -16.24 52.34 4.45
C PRO A 105 -15.14 53.23 3.83
N TYR A 106 -13.97 52.70 3.51
CA TYR A 106 -12.89 53.50 2.89
C TYR A 106 -13.16 53.85 1.43
N GLN A 107 -13.98 53.05 0.75
CA GLN A 107 -14.47 53.30 -0.61
C GLN A 107 -15.53 54.39 -0.60
N LYS A 108 -16.46 54.34 0.36
CA LYS A 108 -17.43 55.42 0.61
C LYS A 108 -16.71 56.75 0.87
N LEU A 109 -15.67 56.73 1.71
CA LEU A 109 -14.81 57.89 1.97
C LEU A 109 -14.13 58.45 0.72
N ALA A 110 -13.64 57.57 -0.16
CA ALA A 110 -13.01 57.96 -1.42
C ALA A 110 -13.99 58.65 -2.38
N LEU A 111 -15.21 58.13 -2.47
CA LEU A 111 -16.27 58.72 -3.31
C LEU A 111 -16.70 60.09 -2.78
N ILE A 112 -16.86 60.25 -1.46
CA ILE A 112 -17.19 61.54 -0.84
C ILE A 112 -16.06 62.56 -1.09
N TYR A 113 -14.79 62.15 -0.95
CA TYR A 113 -13.64 63.01 -1.18
C TYR A 113 -13.55 63.52 -2.64
N GLU A 114 -13.85 62.65 -3.61
CA GLU A 114 -13.72 62.95 -5.03
C GLU A 114 -14.91 63.75 -5.57
N LEU A 115 -16.14 63.31 -5.28
CA LEU A 115 -17.36 63.92 -5.84
C LEU A 115 -17.87 65.11 -5.02
N PHE A 116 -17.68 65.08 -3.69
CA PHE A 116 -18.23 66.05 -2.75
C PHE A 116 -17.14 66.59 -1.81
N ASN A 117 -16.03 67.06 -2.39
CA ASN A 117 -14.86 67.55 -1.64
C ASN A 117 -15.22 68.62 -0.60
N HIS A 118 -16.16 69.52 -0.93
CA HIS A 118 -16.62 70.56 -0.01
C HIS A 118 -17.26 69.97 1.27
N VAL A 119 -18.12 68.94 1.13
CA VAL A 119 -18.74 68.23 2.26
C VAL A 119 -17.70 67.44 3.05
N TYR A 120 -16.76 66.77 2.36
CA TYR A 120 -15.67 66.07 3.01
C TYR A 120 -14.86 67.00 3.94
N MET A 121 -14.52 68.20 3.45
CA MET A 121 -13.72 69.17 4.21
C MET A 121 -14.49 69.78 5.38
N GLU A 122 -15.79 70.05 5.19
CA GLU A 122 -16.67 70.58 6.23
C GLU A 122 -16.87 69.58 7.39
N TYR A 123 -17.15 68.32 7.06
CA TYR A 123 -17.47 67.27 8.04
C TYR A 123 -16.30 66.35 8.39
N TYR A 124 -15.07 66.72 8.02
CA TYR A 124 -13.87 65.90 8.19
C TYR A 124 -13.72 65.28 9.59
N HIS A 125 -13.98 66.09 10.63
CA HIS A 125 -13.83 65.63 12.01
C HIS A 125 -14.92 64.63 12.42
N THR A 126 -16.15 64.83 11.97
CA THR A 126 -17.29 63.93 12.17
C THR A 126 -17.03 62.60 11.47
N ILE A 127 -16.65 62.64 10.18
CA ILE A 127 -16.28 61.46 9.39
C ILE A 127 -15.17 60.65 10.05
N THR A 128 -14.09 61.31 10.46
CA THR A 128 -12.95 60.66 11.13
C THR A 128 -13.37 60.00 12.45
N THR A 129 -14.23 60.66 13.22
CA THR A 129 -14.75 60.14 14.49
C THR A 129 -15.64 58.91 14.26
N ASN A 130 -16.52 58.97 13.26
CA ASN A 130 -17.42 57.87 12.93
C ASN A 130 -16.63 56.64 12.50
N ILE A 131 -15.67 56.80 11.58
CA ILE A 131 -14.86 55.68 11.09
C ILE A 131 -14.00 55.07 12.20
N THR A 132 -13.39 55.89 13.06
CA THR A 132 -12.56 55.38 14.17
C THR A 132 -13.39 54.67 15.25
N ARG A 133 -14.65 55.07 15.44
CA ARG A 133 -15.61 54.41 16.33
C ARG A 133 -16.37 53.25 15.70
N LYS A 134 -16.12 52.95 14.42
CA LYS A 134 -16.86 51.94 13.63
C LYS A 134 -18.36 52.22 13.55
N GLN A 135 -18.71 53.50 13.45
CA GLN A 135 -20.06 53.99 13.22
C GLN A 135 -20.26 54.30 11.73
N ASP A 136 -21.51 54.51 11.31
CA ASP A 136 -21.81 54.90 9.93
C ASP A 136 -21.12 56.23 9.58
N ILE A 137 -20.53 56.31 8.39
CA ILE A 137 -19.79 57.48 7.92
C ILE A 137 -20.70 58.71 7.88
N PHE A 138 -21.97 58.53 7.53
CA PHE A 138 -22.93 59.62 7.37
C PHE A 138 -23.62 60.05 8.67
N GLN A 139 -23.35 59.37 9.79
CA GLN A 139 -23.95 59.69 11.08
C GLN A 139 -23.64 61.14 11.48
N GLY A 140 -24.69 61.97 11.58
CA GLY A 140 -24.55 63.40 11.93
C GLY A 140 -24.12 64.30 10.76
N ILE A 141 -24.13 63.79 9.53
CA ILE A 141 -23.87 64.52 8.28
C ILE A 141 -25.15 64.57 7.43
N LEU A 142 -25.87 63.46 7.35
CA LEU A 142 -27.17 63.38 6.69
C LEU A 142 -28.31 63.77 7.64
N GLU A 143 -29.26 64.55 7.13
CA GLU A 143 -30.58 64.70 7.76
C GLU A 143 -31.40 63.44 7.47
N PHE A 144 -31.90 62.79 8.52
CA PHE A 144 -32.67 61.56 8.39
C PHE A 144 -34.01 61.82 7.67
N GLN A 145 -34.17 61.26 6.46
CA GLN A 145 -35.41 61.31 5.69
C GLN A 145 -36.07 59.93 5.67
N GLU A 146 -36.96 59.69 6.65
CA GLU A 146 -37.62 58.39 6.87
C GLU A 146 -38.40 57.90 5.64
N GLU A 147 -39.12 58.78 4.96
CA GLU A 147 -39.95 58.44 3.79
C GLU A 147 -39.11 57.94 2.61
N ALA A 148 -37.97 58.57 2.33
CA ALA A 148 -37.08 58.17 1.24
C ALA A 148 -36.41 56.81 1.50
N MET A 149 -36.06 56.52 2.76
CA MET A 149 -35.52 55.22 3.17
C MET A 149 -36.57 54.11 3.06
N LEU A 150 -37.82 54.40 3.42
CA LEU A 150 -38.94 53.46 3.27
C LEU A 150 -39.24 53.16 1.80
N ASP A 151 -39.21 54.17 0.93
CA ASP A 151 -39.40 53.99 -0.52
C ASP A 151 -38.28 53.14 -1.13
N LEU A 152 -37.04 53.29 -0.67
CA LEU A 152 -35.92 52.44 -1.11
C LEU A 152 -36.11 50.98 -0.66
N LEU A 153 -36.53 50.75 0.59
CA LEU A 153 -36.80 49.41 1.12
C LEU A 153 -37.99 48.71 0.45
N ILE A 154 -39.01 49.46 0.02
CA ILE A 154 -40.19 48.91 -0.67
C ILE A 154 -39.87 48.54 -2.13
N ASN A 155 -38.96 49.26 -2.77
CA ASN A 155 -38.57 49.03 -4.17
C ASN A 155 -37.42 48.01 -4.33
N ASP A 156 -36.83 47.54 -3.23
CA ASP A 156 -35.73 46.55 -3.22
C ASP A 156 -36.23 45.11 -3.51
N ASP A 157 -37.56 44.88 -3.45
CA ASP A 157 -38.18 43.62 -3.88
C ASP A 157 -38.19 43.53 -5.43
N GLU A 158 -37.06 43.15 -6.03
CA GLU A 158 -37.03 42.74 -7.43
C GLU A 158 -37.87 41.46 -7.61
N TYR A 159 -39.14 41.64 -8.03
CA TYR A 159 -39.95 40.50 -8.42
C TYR A 159 -39.34 39.80 -9.63
N PRO A 160 -39.32 38.46 -9.67
CA PRO A 160 -38.85 37.73 -10.83
C PRO A 160 -39.54 38.20 -12.10
N SER A 161 -38.78 38.33 -13.17
CA SER A 161 -39.31 38.61 -14.49
C SER A 161 -40.25 37.49 -14.95
N HIS A 162 -41.16 37.82 -15.87
CA HIS A 162 -42.05 36.82 -16.47
C HIS A 162 -41.27 35.64 -17.09
N ALA A 163 -40.09 35.92 -17.66
CA ALA A 163 -39.20 34.90 -18.23
C ALA A 163 -38.65 33.94 -17.17
N GLU A 164 -38.30 34.43 -15.98
CA GLU A 164 -37.81 33.60 -14.88
C GLU A 164 -38.90 32.69 -14.31
N TYR A 165 -40.14 33.20 -14.20
CA TYR A 165 -41.28 32.37 -13.84
C TYR A 165 -41.49 31.24 -14.85
N LEU A 166 -41.49 31.55 -16.16
CA LEU A 166 -41.62 30.53 -17.21
C LEU A 166 -40.48 29.52 -17.19
N THR A 167 -39.26 29.96 -16.88
CA THR A 167 -38.11 29.06 -16.74
C THR A 167 -38.33 28.05 -15.61
N PHE A 168 -38.90 28.48 -14.48
CA PHE A 168 -39.26 27.59 -13.39
C PHE A 168 -40.38 26.61 -13.77
N ILE A 169 -41.45 27.10 -14.41
CA ILE A 169 -42.54 26.23 -14.90
C ILE A 169 -42.03 25.18 -15.88
N ASN A 170 -41.09 25.55 -16.76
CA ASN A 170 -40.46 24.61 -17.68
C ASN A 170 -39.59 23.57 -16.94
N LYS A 171 -38.85 23.97 -15.90
CA LYS A 171 -38.09 23.03 -15.04
C LYS A 171 -38.99 22.02 -14.33
N LEU A 172 -40.22 22.40 -14.00
CA LEU A 172 -41.24 21.49 -13.46
C LEU A 172 -41.89 20.60 -14.52
N GLY A 173 -41.61 20.83 -15.81
CA GLY A 173 -42.26 20.12 -16.91
C GLY A 173 -43.71 20.55 -17.16
N LEU A 174 -44.14 21.71 -16.63
CA LEU A 174 -45.54 22.15 -16.60
C LEU A 174 -45.90 23.18 -17.68
N ILE A 175 -45.11 23.26 -18.76
CA ILE A 175 -45.29 24.25 -19.81
C ILE A 175 -46.57 24.03 -20.62
N GLU A 176 -47.01 22.78 -20.76
CA GLU A 176 -48.25 22.45 -21.46
C GLU A 176 -49.48 22.77 -20.61
N GLU A 177 -49.41 22.59 -19.28
CA GLU A 177 -50.42 23.03 -18.33
C GLU A 177 -50.54 24.56 -18.31
N TYR A 178 -49.41 25.27 -18.38
CA TYR A 178 -49.40 26.73 -18.53
C TYR A 178 -50.11 27.17 -19.82
N ARG A 179 -49.81 26.54 -20.96
CA ARG A 179 -50.50 26.81 -22.25
C ARG A 179 -51.99 26.47 -22.22
N LYS A 180 -52.39 25.45 -21.46
CA LYS A 180 -53.81 25.13 -21.22
C LYS A 180 -54.47 26.24 -20.41
N ALA A 181 -53.82 26.72 -19.35
CA ALA A 181 -54.31 27.83 -18.53
C ALA A 181 -54.55 29.10 -19.35
N GLU A 182 -53.64 29.44 -20.29
CA GLU A 182 -53.84 30.55 -21.24
C GLU A 182 -55.14 30.38 -22.05
N LYS A 183 -55.30 29.21 -22.68
CA LYS A 183 -56.48 28.90 -23.51
C LYS A 183 -57.78 28.86 -22.72
N GLU A 184 -57.75 28.43 -21.46
CA GLU A 184 -58.92 28.40 -20.58
C GLU A 184 -59.35 29.81 -20.17
N LEU A 185 -58.39 30.66 -19.78
CA LEU A 185 -58.66 32.04 -19.41
C LEU A 185 -59.12 32.88 -20.59
N ASP A 186 -58.65 32.61 -21.81
CA ASP A 186 -59.09 33.34 -23.02
C ASP A 186 -60.54 33.04 -23.42
N LYS A 187 -61.07 31.85 -23.08
CA LYS A 187 -62.48 31.49 -23.34
C LYS A 187 -63.47 32.16 -22.37
N MET A 188 -63.00 32.77 -21.29
CA MET A 188 -63.86 33.38 -20.27
C MET A 188 -64.25 34.82 -20.62
N ALA A 189 -65.56 35.09 -20.57
CA ALA A 189 -66.15 36.32 -21.11
C ALA A 189 -65.83 37.62 -20.34
N ASN A 190 -65.53 37.55 -19.04
CA ASN A 190 -65.29 38.75 -18.21
C ASN A 190 -64.12 38.54 -17.23
N GLN A 191 -63.33 39.59 -17.01
CA GLN A 191 -62.22 39.63 -16.05
C GLN A 191 -62.61 39.25 -14.62
N LYS A 192 -63.81 39.64 -14.17
CA LYS A 192 -64.33 39.22 -12.85
C LYS A 192 -64.45 37.69 -12.75
N ILE A 193 -64.85 37.02 -13.83
CA ILE A 193 -64.97 35.57 -13.90
C ILE A 193 -63.59 34.93 -13.91
N LYS A 194 -62.62 35.51 -14.65
CA LYS A 194 -61.22 35.04 -14.67
C LYS A 194 -60.60 35.08 -13.27
N LEU A 195 -60.64 36.22 -12.59
CA LEU A 195 -60.08 36.35 -11.24
C LEU A 195 -60.80 35.44 -10.22
N SER A 196 -62.14 35.35 -10.28
CA SER A 196 -62.89 34.45 -9.41
C SER A 196 -62.61 32.97 -9.67
N TYR A 197 -62.27 32.60 -10.90
CA TYR A 197 -61.86 31.24 -11.24
C TYR A 197 -60.49 30.93 -10.64
N VAL A 198 -59.49 31.79 -10.87
CA VAL A 198 -58.12 31.61 -10.36
C VAL A 198 -58.08 31.45 -8.84
N ILE A 199 -58.86 32.24 -8.10
CA ILE A 199 -58.92 32.15 -6.62
C ILE A 199 -59.36 30.76 -6.13
N LYS A 200 -60.19 30.04 -6.91
CA LYS A 200 -60.73 28.72 -6.52
C LYS A 200 -59.77 27.56 -6.85
N LEU A 201 -58.75 27.81 -7.66
CA LEU A 201 -57.81 26.77 -8.09
C LEU A 201 -56.90 26.31 -6.96
N ASN A 202 -56.36 25.10 -7.09
CA ASN A 202 -55.34 24.56 -6.17
C ASN A 202 -54.02 25.34 -6.30
N SER A 203 -53.05 25.11 -5.42
CA SER A 203 -51.87 26.00 -5.33
C SER A 203 -51.06 26.09 -6.63
N MET A 204 -50.84 24.97 -7.33
CA MET A 204 -50.05 24.95 -8.56
C MET A 204 -50.83 25.50 -9.75
N GLU A 205 -52.09 25.10 -9.92
CA GLU A 205 -52.96 25.65 -10.98
C GLU A 205 -53.18 27.14 -10.78
N ARG A 206 -53.36 27.58 -9.54
CA ARG A 206 -53.48 29.01 -9.20
C ARG A 206 -52.23 29.78 -9.58
N LEU A 207 -51.03 29.24 -9.34
CA LEU A 207 -49.78 29.87 -9.77
C LEU A 207 -49.73 30.02 -11.30
N LEU A 208 -50.03 28.95 -12.04
CA LEU A 208 -50.04 28.96 -13.51
C LEU A 208 -51.02 29.99 -14.06
N HIS A 209 -52.25 30.01 -13.56
CA HIS A 209 -53.29 30.92 -14.05
C HIS A 209 -53.08 32.36 -13.58
N SER A 210 -52.52 32.57 -12.39
CA SER A 210 -52.16 33.92 -11.91
C SER A 210 -51.00 34.50 -12.71
N LEU A 211 -50.03 33.67 -13.12
CA LEU A 211 -48.92 34.08 -13.97
C LEU A 211 -49.39 34.55 -15.35
N VAL A 212 -50.35 33.85 -15.97
CA VAL A 212 -50.96 34.28 -17.24
C VAL A 212 -51.63 35.66 -17.14
N LEU A 213 -52.20 35.98 -15.98
CA LEU A 213 -52.89 37.26 -15.75
C LEU A 213 -51.93 38.39 -15.35
N LEU A 214 -50.70 38.06 -14.91
CA LEU A 214 -49.72 39.02 -14.38
C LEU A 214 -49.38 40.17 -15.36
N PRO A 215 -49.18 39.94 -16.68
CA PRO A 215 -48.90 41.05 -17.61
C PRO A 215 -50.05 42.06 -17.73
N ARG A 216 -51.27 41.69 -17.33
CA ARG A 216 -52.46 42.56 -17.38
C ARG A 216 -52.84 43.15 -16.02
N TYR A 217 -52.32 42.59 -14.94
CA TYR A 217 -52.61 42.96 -13.55
C TYR A 217 -51.32 42.92 -12.74
N THR A 218 -50.57 44.01 -12.76
CA THR A 218 -49.30 44.11 -12.04
C THR A 218 -49.49 44.04 -10.52
N GLU A 219 -50.68 44.37 -10.02
CA GLU A 219 -51.07 44.25 -8.62
C GLU A 219 -51.10 42.79 -8.13
N LEU A 220 -51.13 41.82 -9.04
CA LEU A 220 -51.01 40.39 -8.70
C LEU A 220 -49.57 39.98 -8.39
N ALA A 221 -48.55 40.79 -8.70
CA ALA A 221 -47.14 40.44 -8.55
C ALA A 221 -46.80 39.90 -7.14
N PRO A 222 -47.21 40.52 -6.02
CA PRO A 222 -46.91 40.01 -4.69
C PRO A 222 -47.58 38.65 -4.41
N SER A 223 -48.79 38.43 -4.94
CA SER A 223 -49.51 37.16 -4.77
C SER A 223 -48.89 36.04 -5.61
N VAL A 224 -48.52 36.34 -6.87
CA VAL A 224 -47.83 35.39 -7.76
C VAL A 224 -46.48 35.02 -7.18
N PHE A 225 -45.71 36.01 -6.71
CA PHE A 225 -44.41 35.77 -6.09
C PHE A 225 -44.50 34.86 -4.87
N ARG A 226 -45.44 35.11 -3.95
CA ARG A 226 -45.66 34.22 -2.78
C ARG A 226 -45.99 32.79 -3.18
N GLN A 227 -46.81 32.60 -4.22
CA GLN A 227 -47.14 31.27 -4.72
C GLN A 227 -45.93 30.58 -5.38
N TYR A 228 -45.16 31.33 -6.15
CA TYR A 228 -43.93 30.88 -6.78
C TYR A 228 -42.90 30.42 -5.74
N VAL A 229 -42.64 31.23 -4.71
CA VAL A 229 -41.69 30.89 -3.64
C VAL A 229 -42.12 29.59 -2.96
N LYS A 230 -43.40 29.46 -2.60
CA LYS A 230 -43.94 28.26 -1.95
C LYS A 230 -43.80 27.00 -2.79
N GLU A 231 -44.09 27.06 -4.10
CA GLU A 231 -43.95 25.89 -4.97
C GLU A 231 -42.47 25.58 -5.29
N LYS A 232 -41.62 26.61 -5.37
CA LYS A 232 -40.16 26.46 -5.52
C LYS A 232 -39.54 25.79 -4.30
N GLU A 233 -39.94 26.17 -3.08
CA GLU A 233 -39.51 25.53 -1.84
C GLU A 233 -39.90 24.05 -1.80
N LYS A 234 -41.17 23.72 -2.08
CA LYS A 234 -41.63 22.32 -2.15
C LYS A 234 -40.84 21.49 -3.15
N TYR A 235 -40.58 22.04 -4.34
CA TYR A 235 -39.77 21.37 -5.35
C TYR A 235 -38.34 21.11 -4.85
N ASN A 236 -37.72 22.12 -4.24
CA ASN A 236 -36.38 22.02 -3.68
C ASN A 236 -36.32 20.99 -2.54
N GLU A 237 -37.31 20.97 -1.63
CA GLU A 237 -37.41 19.97 -0.56
C GLU A 237 -37.54 18.55 -1.11
N GLY A 238 -38.39 18.35 -2.12
CA GLY A 238 -38.55 17.07 -2.80
C GLY A 238 -37.24 16.60 -3.44
N PHE A 239 -36.57 17.49 -4.15
CA PHE A 239 -35.28 17.23 -4.77
C PHE A 239 -34.19 16.90 -3.75
N ILE A 240 -34.09 17.67 -2.65
CA ILE A 240 -33.15 17.43 -1.55
C ILE A 240 -33.41 16.06 -0.90
N ASN A 241 -34.68 15.71 -0.68
CA ASN A 241 -35.04 14.41 -0.09
C ASN A 241 -34.67 13.24 -1.00
N GLU A 242 -34.82 13.39 -2.31
CA GLU A 242 -34.38 12.38 -3.28
C GLU A 242 -32.86 12.24 -3.28
N ILE A 243 -32.12 13.35 -3.30
CA ILE A 243 -30.66 13.32 -3.16
C ILE A 243 -30.26 12.60 -1.88
N LYS A 244 -30.88 12.93 -0.73
CA LYS A 244 -30.58 12.27 0.55
C LYS A 244 -30.77 10.76 0.48
N LYS A 245 -31.84 10.28 -0.16
CA LYS A 245 -32.08 8.83 -0.36
C LYS A 245 -30.99 8.19 -1.23
N GLN A 246 -30.62 8.85 -2.33
CA GLN A 246 -29.57 8.35 -3.22
C GLN A 246 -28.21 8.34 -2.53
N THR A 247 -27.88 9.38 -1.75
CA THR A 247 -26.66 9.44 -0.96
C THR A 247 -26.63 8.35 0.11
N ALA A 248 -27.73 8.09 0.81
CA ALA A 248 -27.81 7.00 1.79
C ALA A 248 -27.59 5.63 1.13
N ALA A 249 -28.26 5.37 0.00
CA ALA A 249 -28.08 4.12 -0.74
C ALA A 249 -26.65 3.94 -1.28
N ALA A 250 -26.01 5.03 -1.74
CA ALA A 250 -24.62 5.01 -2.16
C ALA A 250 -23.66 4.74 -0.98
N SER A 251 -23.93 5.34 0.18
CA SER A 251 -23.19 5.11 1.42
C SER A 251 -23.26 3.64 1.85
N ASP A 252 -24.46 3.03 1.85
CA ASP A 252 -24.64 1.62 2.20
C ASP A 252 -23.88 0.69 1.25
N ARG A 253 -23.86 1.01 -0.06
CA ARG A 253 -23.06 0.25 -1.05
C ARG A 253 -21.57 0.37 -0.76
N LEU A 254 -21.09 1.56 -0.39
CA LEU A 254 -19.69 1.79 -0.07
C LEU A 254 -19.26 0.99 1.16
N VAL A 255 -20.09 0.93 2.20
CA VAL A 255 -19.84 0.10 3.38
C VAL A 255 -19.68 -1.37 2.99
N LYS A 256 -20.63 -1.92 2.21
CA LYS A 256 -20.56 -3.33 1.75
C LYS A 256 -19.28 -3.64 0.96
N VAL A 257 -18.91 -2.77 0.02
CA VAL A 257 -17.67 -2.95 -0.76
C VAL A 257 -16.43 -2.86 0.12
N THR A 258 -16.45 -2.02 1.15
CA THR A 258 -15.35 -1.90 2.10
C THR A 258 -15.18 -3.17 2.92
N ASP A 259 -16.30 -3.76 3.38
CA ASP A 259 -16.31 -5.03 4.10
C ASP A 259 -15.80 -6.18 3.21
N GLU A 260 -16.29 -6.29 1.97
CA GLU A 260 -15.81 -7.27 0.98
C GLU A 260 -14.30 -7.14 0.73
N LEU A 261 -13.78 -5.92 0.64
CA LEU A 261 -12.35 -5.66 0.45
C LEU A 261 -11.54 -6.09 1.68
N GLN A 262 -12.08 -5.91 2.88
CA GLN A 262 -11.43 -6.34 4.12
C GLN A 262 -11.39 -7.87 4.23
N ASP A 263 -12.46 -8.54 3.82
CA ASP A 263 -12.49 -10.01 3.75
C ASP A 263 -11.47 -10.55 2.75
N ILE A 264 -11.39 -9.96 1.55
CA ILE A 264 -10.38 -10.33 0.54
C ILE A 264 -8.96 -10.14 1.08
N LYS A 265 -8.68 -9.03 1.77
CA LYS A 265 -7.38 -8.80 2.42
C LYS A 265 -7.05 -9.88 3.44
N THR A 266 -8.04 -10.27 4.25
CA THR A 266 -7.88 -11.30 5.27
C THR A 266 -7.58 -12.66 4.62
N GLN A 267 -8.31 -13.03 3.56
CA GLN A 267 -8.05 -14.24 2.79
C GLN A 267 -6.66 -14.23 2.14
N ARG A 268 -6.26 -13.11 1.55
CA ARG A 268 -4.92 -12.95 0.96
C ARG A 268 -3.81 -13.19 1.97
N ASN A 269 -3.96 -12.68 3.19
CA ASN A 269 -2.98 -12.89 4.26
C ASN A 269 -2.89 -14.37 4.64
N LYS A 270 -4.03 -15.07 4.78
CA LYS A 270 -4.05 -16.51 5.03
C LYS A 270 -3.34 -17.31 3.94
N TYR A 271 -3.60 -17.00 2.66
CA TYR A 271 -2.91 -17.68 1.56
C TYR A 271 -1.41 -17.39 1.54
N LYS A 272 -0.99 -16.19 1.94
CA LYS A 272 0.43 -15.85 2.06
C LYS A 272 1.12 -16.64 3.17
N GLU A 273 0.46 -16.81 4.31
CA GLU A 273 0.95 -17.66 5.41
C GLU A 273 1.09 -19.11 4.96
N GLN A 274 0.03 -19.69 4.35
CA GLN A 274 0.07 -21.04 3.80
C GLN A 274 1.19 -21.23 2.76
N MET A 275 1.44 -20.23 1.92
CA MET A 275 2.52 -20.27 0.94
C MET A 275 3.91 -20.27 1.60
N ASN A 276 4.09 -19.50 2.67
CA ASN A 276 5.34 -19.50 3.44
C ASN A 276 5.58 -20.85 4.12
N ASP A 277 4.54 -21.45 4.70
CA ASP A 277 4.64 -22.77 5.32
C ASP A 277 5.06 -23.83 4.28
N LEU A 278 4.47 -23.78 3.08
CA LEU A 278 4.83 -24.67 1.98
C LEU A 278 6.27 -24.50 1.51
N ILE A 279 6.79 -23.26 1.48
CA ILE A 279 8.20 -22.98 1.16
C ILE A 279 9.11 -23.63 2.20
N ILE A 280 8.78 -23.50 3.50
CA ILE A 280 9.56 -24.11 4.59
C ILE A 280 9.57 -25.64 4.47
N GLU A 281 8.42 -26.26 4.17
CA GLU A 281 8.35 -27.71 3.94
C GLU A 281 9.18 -28.13 2.72
N MET A 282 9.11 -27.38 1.62
CA MET A 282 9.88 -27.68 0.42
C MET A 282 11.39 -27.62 0.66
N ASP A 283 11.86 -26.66 1.45
CA ASP A 283 13.28 -26.54 1.79
C ASP A 283 13.74 -27.67 2.73
N LYS A 284 12.89 -28.13 3.65
CA LYS A 284 13.16 -29.34 4.43
C LYS A 284 13.33 -30.57 3.54
N PHE A 285 12.42 -30.77 2.58
CA PHE A 285 12.53 -31.90 1.65
C PHE A 285 13.79 -31.83 0.78
N LYS A 286 14.22 -30.64 0.36
CA LYS A 286 15.50 -30.49 -0.37
C LYS A 286 16.69 -30.94 0.46
N GLU A 287 16.75 -30.56 1.73
CA GLU A 287 17.84 -30.98 2.62
C GLU A 287 17.80 -32.49 2.91
N GLU A 288 16.60 -33.08 3.09
CA GLU A 288 16.45 -34.53 3.24
C GLU A 288 16.92 -35.28 1.99
N ILE A 289 16.55 -34.80 0.79
CA ILE A 289 17.01 -35.38 -0.48
C ILE A 289 18.53 -35.30 -0.60
N ARG A 290 19.12 -34.16 -0.22
CA ARG A 290 20.58 -33.97 -0.25
C ARG A 290 21.28 -34.95 0.69
N ALA A 291 20.81 -35.05 1.93
CA ALA A 291 21.35 -35.99 2.91
C ALA A 291 21.27 -37.45 2.41
N LYS A 292 20.13 -37.84 1.81
CA LYS A 292 19.97 -39.17 1.23
C LYS A 292 20.86 -39.41 0.01
N HIS A 293 21.10 -38.38 -0.79
CA HIS A 293 22.01 -38.46 -1.92
C HIS A 293 23.46 -38.68 -1.47
N ASP A 294 23.88 -37.98 -0.41
CA ASP A 294 25.20 -38.14 0.19
C ASP A 294 25.37 -39.54 0.80
N GLU A 295 24.37 -40.03 1.53
CA GLU A 295 24.33 -41.41 2.07
C GLU A 295 24.49 -42.47 0.97
N ILE A 296 23.80 -42.31 -0.17
CA ILE A 296 23.93 -43.20 -1.33
C ILE A 296 25.35 -43.16 -1.91
N ASN A 297 25.97 -41.97 -1.99
CA ASN A 297 27.32 -41.83 -2.52
C ASN A 297 28.37 -42.51 -1.62
N ASP A 298 28.19 -42.41 -0.30
CA ASP A 298 29.09 -43.08 0.64
C ASP A 298 28.93 -44.61 0.60
N LEU A 299 27.69 -45.11 0.56
CA LEU A 299 27.43 -46.54 0.36
C LEU A 299 28.03 -47.06 -0.96
N LYS A 300 27.98 -46.28 -2.04
CA LYS A 300 28.64 -46.66 -3.31
C LYS A 300 30.16 -46.79 -3.16
N LYS A 301 30.80 -45.91 -2.39
CA LYS A 301 32.25 -46.01 -2.12
C LYS A 301 32.56 -47.25 -1.29
N GLU A 302 31.77 -47.53 -0.25
CA GLU A 302 31.93 -48.74 0.57
C GLU A 302 31.80 -50.02 -0.27
N VAL A 303 30.80 -50.07 -1.16
CA VAL A 303 30.63 -51.20 -2.10
C VAL A 303 31.82 -51.33 -3.05
N ALA A 304 32.34 -50.22 -3.58
CA ALA A 304 33.51 -50.25 -4.45
C ALA A 304 34.74 -50.79 -3.71
N TYR A 305 34.99 -50.31 -2.49
CA TYR A 305 36.08 -50.78 -1.65
C TYR A 305 35.96 -52.26 -1.29
N ALA A 306 34.75 -52.73 -0.95
CA ALA A 306 34.50 -54.13 -0.65
C ALA A 306 34.75 -55.04 -1.87
N LYS A 307 34.37 -54.59 -3.08
CA LYS A 307 34.64 -55.31 -4.33
C LYS A 307 36.14 -55.44 -4.62
N GLU A 308 36.91 -54.36 -4.41
CA GLU A 308 38.36 -54.39 -4.59
C GLU A 308 39.03 -55.38 -3.63
N ARG A 309 38.63 -55.36 -2.35
CA ARG A 309 39.13 -56.34 -1.36
C ARG A 309 38.75 -57.78 -1.69
N LEU A 310 37.56 -58.00 -2.24
CA LEU A 310 37.13 -59.32 -2.69
C LEU A 310 38.01 -59.81 -3.84
N ALA A 311 38.25 -58.98 -4.85
CA ALA A 311 39.12 -59.30 -5.97
C ALA A 311 40.56 -59.62 -5.51
N GLU A 312 41.13 -58.83 -4.59
CA GLU A 312 42.43 -59.14 -3.99
C GLU A 312 42.46 -60.49 -3.26
N ALA A 313 41.38 -60.83 -2.54
CA ALA A 313 41.28 -62.08 -1.82
C ALA A 313 41.15 -63.27 -2.78
N GLU A 314 40.41 -63.12 -3.88
CA GLU A 314 40.29 -64.13 -4.94
C GLU A 314 41.65 -64.40 -5.61
N VAL A 315 42.40 -63.36 -5.99
CA VAL A 315 43.76 -63.52 -6.55
C VAL A 315 44.70 -64.24 -5.59
N LYS A 316 44.67 -63.88 -4.30
CA LYS A 316 45.48 -64.58 -3.28
C LYS A 316 45.08 -66.04 -3.16
N LYS A 317 43.79 -66.34 -3.19
CA LYS A 317 43.28 -67.71 -3.12
C LYS A 317 43.74 -68.52 -4.33
N GLU A 318 43.61 -67.98 -5.54
CA GLU A 318 44.09 -68.64 -6.77
C GLU A 318 45.58 -68.97 -6.70
N LEU A 319 46.42 -68.04 -6.22
CA LEU A 319 47.84 -68.27 -6.02
C LEU A 319 48.12 -69.41 -5.02
N PHE A 320 47.37 -69.47 -3.91
CA PHE A 320 47.51 -70.55 -2.92
C PHE A 320 47.04 -71.91 -3.44
N ASP A 321 45.96 -71.92 -4.22
CA ASP A 321 45.45 -73.15 -4.86
C ASP A 321 46.45 -73.70 -5.90
N GLU A 322 47.21 -72.84 -6.60
CA GLU A 322 48.28 -73.23 -7.53
C GLU A 322 49.54 -73.74 -6.81
N LEU A 323 50.00 -73.05 -5.76
CA LEU A 323 51.23 -73.41 -5.04
C LEU A 323 51.10 -74.65 -4.14
N ILE A 324 49.87 -75.02 -3.75
CA ILE A 324 49.60 -76.15 -2.86
C ILE A 324 48.64 -77.12 -3.54
N PRO A 325 49.09 -77.85 -4.59
CA PRO A 325 48.23 -78.79 -5.28
C PRO A 325 47.82 -79.93 -4.34
N VAL A 326 46.59 -80.40 -4.54
CA VAL A 326 46.05 -81.55 -3.80
C VAL A 326 46.76 -82.82 -4.27
N ASN A 327 47.70 -83.31 -3.46
CA ASN A 327 48.39 -84.58 -3.68
C ASN A 327 47.75 -85.73 -2.89
N ASN A 328 47.24 -86.76 -3.58
CA ASN A 328 46.59 -87.90 -2.94
C ASN A 328 47.54 -88.81 -2.12
N HIS A 329 48.85 -88.63 -2.28
CA HIS A 329 49.91 -89.36 -1.60
C HIS A 329 50.39 -88.71 -0.30
N ALA A 330 49.90 -87.52 0.04
CA ALA A 330 50.17 -86.87 1.31
C ALA A 330 48.93 -86.89 2.23
N ILE A 331 49.16 -87.06 3.53
CA ILE A 331 48.15 -86.83 4.56
C ILE A 331 48.73 -85.97 5.67
N ILE A 332 47.92 -85.10 6.25
CA ILE A 332 48.32 -84.20 7.32
C ILE A 332 47.56 -84.58 8.58
N ILE A 333 48.29 -85.00 9.60
CA ILE A 333 47.76 -85.45 10.88
C ILE A 333 47.90 -84.33 11.89
N THR A 334 46.78 -83.74 12.27
CA THR A 334 46.76 -82.63 13.24
C THR A 334 45.44 -82.53 14.00
N ASN A 335 45.52 -82.07 15.25
CA ASN A 335 44.41 -81.61 16.07
C ASN A 335 44.41 -80.08 16.22
N HIS A 336 45.32 -79.37 15.54
CA HIS A 336 45.47 -77.94 15.66
C HIS A 336 44.20 -77.23 15.17
N SER A 337 43.76 -76.20 15.90
CA SER A 337 42.55 -75.43 15.57
C SER A 337 42.77 -74.39 14.48
N GLU A 338 43.99 -74.30 13.93
CA GLU A 338 44.37 -73.24 13.01
C GLU A 338 43.60 -73.35 11.69
N GLU A 339 42.85 -72.30 11.41
CA GLU A 339 41.90 -72.25 10.30
C GLU A 339 42.62 -72.36 8.95
N ARG A 340 43.83 -71.79 8.82
CA ARG A 340 44.64 -71.81 7.59
C ARG A 340 45.01 -73.21 7.14
N ILE A 341 45.45 -74.08 8.05
CA ILE A 341 45.76 -75.49 7.76
C ILE A 341 44.48 -76.21 7.30
N LYS A 342 43.37 -75.95 7.98
CA LYS A 342 42.07 -76.55 7.64
C LYS A 342 41.59 -76.13 6.26
N THR A 343 41.73 -74.86 5.91
CA THR A 343 41.30 -74.34 4.60
C THR A 343 42.15 -74.90 3.48
N LEU A 344 43.48 -74.81 3.59
CA LEU A 344 44.40 -75.16 2.49
C LEU A 344 44.53 -76.68 2.29
N PHE A 345 44.44 -77.46 3.36
CA PHE A 345 44.61 -78.92 3.30
C PHE A 345 43.32 -79.69 3.59
N THR A 346 42.16 -79.07 3.33
CA THR A 346 40.83 -79.62 3.64
C THR A 346 40.67 -81.09 3.25
N LYS A 347 41.22 -81.50 2.10
CA LYS A 347 41.07 -82.86 1.54
C LYS A 347 42.09 -83.89 2.06
N GLN A 348 43.12 -83.46 2.79
CA GLN A 348 44.25 -84.29 3.24
C GLN A 348 44.35 -84.37 4.77
N LEU A 349 43.50 -83.65 5.48
CA LEU A 349 43.56 -83.52 6.93
C LEU A 349 42.91 -84.72 7.64
N VAL A 350 43.64 -85.31 8.57
CA VAL A 350 43.20 -86.40 9.43
C VAL A 350 43.41 -85.99 10.87
N THR A 351 42.40 -86.08 11.72
CA THR A 351 42.56 -85.78 13.15
C THR A 351 43.37 -86.89 13.83
N LYS A 352 44.09 -86.56 14.91
CA LYS A 352 44.81 -87.57 15.70
C LYS A 352 43.88 -88.66 16.22
N ALA A 353 42.64 -88.31 16.58
CA ALA A 353 41.64 -89.26 17.04
C ALA A 353 41.28 -90.27 15.93
N ALA A 354 41.04 -89.79 14.71
CA ALA A 354 40.78 -90.65 13.56
C ALA A 354 42.00 -91.52 13.22
N PHE A 355 43.20 -90.94 13.27
CA PHE A 355 44.45 -91.66 13.03
C PHE A 355 44.70 -92.78 14.06
N ASN A 356 44.48 -92.51 15.35
CA ASN A 356 44.59 -93.52 16.40
C ASN A 356 43.55 -94.64 16.26
N LYS A 357 42.36 -94.32 15.75
CA LYS A 357 41.33 -95.31 15.42
C LYS A 357 41.79 -96.23 14.28
N LEU A 358 42.37 -95.67 13.22
CA LEU A 358 42.97 -96.43 12.10
C LEU A 358 44.13 -97.33 12.57
N LYS A 359 44.94 -96.84 13.53
CA LYS A 359 46.01 -97.64 14.15
C LYS A 359 45.44 -98.83 14.92
N SER A 360 44.34 -98.63 15.65
CA SER A 360 43.71 -99.66 16.49
C SER A 360 42.90 -100.69 15.68
N SER A 361 42.34 -100.29 14.52
CA SER A 361 41.62 -101.18 13.61
C SER A 361 42.53 -101.99 12.67
N GLY A 362 43.82 -101.64 12.57
CA GLY A 362 44.78 -102.26 11.63
C GLY A 362 44.70 -101.72 10.20
N GLU A 363 43.71 -100.87 9.91
CA GLU A 363 43.50 -100.23 8.60
C GLU A 363 44.57 -99.18 8.27
N ILE A 364 45.38 -98.76 9.25
CA ILE A 364 46.54 -97.88 9.06
C ILE A 364 47.51 -98.38 7.99
N ASN A 365 47.57 -99.68 7.72
CA ASN A 365 48.40 -100.26 6.66
C ASN A 365 48.06 -99.73 5.25
N THR A 366 46.82 -99.28 5.03
CA THR A 366 46.42 -98.62 3.76
C THR A 366 47.18 -97.32 3.50
N LEU A 367 47.73 -96.71 4.55
CA LEU A 367 48.47 -95.46 4.48
C LEU A 367 49.99 -95.66 4.27
N LYS A 368 50.48 -96.90 4.15
CA LYS A 368 51.92 -97.17 3.93
C LYS A 368 52.47 -96.54 2.65
N LYS A 369 51.63 -96.37 1.63
CA LYS A 369 51.98 -95.73 0.36
C LYS A 369 51.90 -94.20 0.41
N LYS A 370 51.51 -93.61 1.55
CA LYS A 370 51.35 -92.18 1.73
C LYS A 370 52.43 -91.62 2.66
N THR A 371 52.86 -90.39 2.41
CA THR A 371 53.71 -89.62 3.32
C THR A 371 52.82 -88.92 4.34
N MET A 372 53.12 -89.16 5.62
CA MET A 372 52.36 -88.59 6.73
C MET A 372 53.08 -87.36 7.29
N PHE A 373 52.48 -86.18 7.18
CA PHE A 373 52.95 -84.99 7.88
C PHE A 373 52.27 -84.94 9.24
N ILE A 374 53.04 -85.00 10.32
CA ILE A 374 52.49 -85.13 11.67
C ILE A 374 52.85 -83.91 12.50
N ASP A 375 51.81 -83.25 13.00
CA ASP A 375 51.92 -82.14 13.94
C ASP A 375 52.42 -82.65 15.30
N ARG A 376 53.62 -82.20 15.69
CA ARG A 376 54.20 -82.57 16.98
C ARG A 376 53.35 -82.10 18.17
N TYR A 377 52.72 -80.94 18.07
CA TYR A 377 51.92 -80.35 19.15
C TYR A 377 50.56 -81.04 19.35
N SER A 378 50.16 -81.90 18.41
CA SER A 378 48.99 -82.76 18.59
C SER A 378 49.21 -83.85 19.66
N PHE A 379 50.44 -84.06 20.14
CA PHE A 379 50.78 -85.06 21.17
C PHE A 379 51.11 -84.41 22.51
N THR A 380 50.41 -84.85 23.56
CA THR A 380 50.39 -84.19 24.87
C THR A 380 51.67 -84.36 25.67
N ASN A 381 52.45 -85.42 25.39
CA ASN A 381 53.73 -85.66 26.04
C ASN A 381 54.73 -86.34 25.08
N THR A 382 56.02 -86.19 25.37
CA THR A 382 57.12 -86.72 24.54
C THR A 382 57.16 -88.24 24.50
N LYS A 383 56.63 -88.92 25.51
CA LYS A 383 56.56 -90.38 25.57
C LYS A 383 55.56 -90.92 24.52
N GLU A 384 54.37 -90.34 24.45
CA GLU A 384 53.31 -90.66 23.48
C GLU A 384 53.79 -90.48 22.04
N TRP A 385 54.51 -89.37 21.77
CA TRP A 385 55.13 -89.14 20.46
C TRP A 385 56.20 -90.20 20.14
N ASN A 386 57.12 -90.48 21.07
CA ASN A 386 58.19 -91.46 20.84
C ASN A 386 57.63 -92.87 20.63
N GLU A 387 56.57 -93.25 21.33
CA GLU A 387 55.87 -94.52 21.11
C GLU A 387 55.26 -94.60 19.70
N LEU A 388 54.62 -93.53 19.23
CA LEU A 388 54.10 -93.47 17.86
C LEU A 388 55.23 -93.48 16.83
N ARG A 389 56.28 -92.68 17.04
CA ARG A 389 57.44 -92.59 16.15
C ARG A 389 58.12 -93.95 15.98
N ASN A 390 58.39 -94.64 17.08
CA ASN A 390 58.96 -95.99 17.06
C ASN A 390 58.05 -96.97 16.31
N TYR A 391 56.74 -96.91 16.54
CA TYR A 391 55.77 -97.73 15.82
C TYR A 391 55.82 -97.49 14.30
N LEU A 392 55.83 -96.22 13.86
CA LEU A 392 55.88 -95.87 12.44
C LEU A 392 57.20 -96.32 11.79
N THR A 393 58.33 -96.11 12.48
CA THR A 393 59.65 -96.53 12.01
C THR A 393 59.78 -98.06 11.91
N GLN A 394 59.35 -98.80 12.94
CA GLN A 394 59.39 -100.28 12.93
C GLN A 394 58.51 -100.88 11.82
N ASN A 395 57.42 -100.21 11.46
CA ASN A 395 56.48 -100.66 10.44
C ASN A 395 56.72 -100.02 9.05
N GLN A 396 57.85 -99.32 8.87
CA GLN A 396 58.30 -98.72 7.61
C GLN A 396 57.32 -97.70 6.99
N PHE A 397 56.63 -96.90 7.81
CA PHE A 397 55.83 -95.78 7.32
C PHE A 397 56.70 -94.56 7.00
N LYS A 398 56.41 -93.84 5.91
CA LYS A 398 57.00 -92.54 5.61
C LYS A 398 56.28 -91.45 6.39
N PHE A 399 56.98 -90.72 7.25
CA PHE A 399 56.42 -89.59 7.98
C PHE A 399 57.43 -88.45 8.14
N VAL A 400 56.93 -87.23 8.22
CA VAL A 400 57.68 -86.01 8.48
C VAL A 400 57.03 -85.28 9.64
N GLU A 401 57.84 -84.85 10.61
CA GLU A 401 57.39 -84.07 11.76
C GLU A 401 57.42 -82.58 11.40
N TYR A 402 56.36 -81.86 11.74
CA TYR A 402 56.32 -80.40 11.64
C TYR A 402 55.88 -79.77 12.96
N ALA A 403 56.41 -78.60 13.25
CA ALA A 403 56.11 -77.82 14.45
C ALA A 403 55.14 -76.67 14.17
N ASP A 404 55.15 -76.08 12.98
CA ASP A 404 54.22 -75.01 12.62
C ASP A 404 53.74 -75.08 11.17
N TYR A 405 52.78 -74.22 10.82
CA TYR A 405 52.20 -74.15 9.48
C TYR A 405 53.23 -73.80 8.38
N ILE A 406 54.24 -72.97 8.67
CA ILE A 406 55.25 -72.58 7.67
C ILE A 406 56.17 -73.77 7.39
N GLU A 407 56.56 -74.50 8.42
CA GLU A 407 57.34 -75.72 8.30
C GLU A 407 56.56 -76.80 7.54
N LEU A 408 55.28 -76.99 7.86
CA LEU A 408 54.39 -77.87 7.11
C LEU A 408 54.37 -77.50 5.62
N LEU A 409 54.15 -76.23 5.29
CA LEU A 409 54.15 -75.77 3.90
C LEU A 409 55.46 -76.08 3.19
N LYS A 410 56.60 -75.74 3.80
CA LYS A 410 57.93 -75.97 3.21
C LYS A 410 58.15 -77.45 2.94
N GLN A 411 57.88 -78.30 3.92
CA GLN A 411 58.07 -79.74 3.79
C GLN A 411 57.09 -80.36 2.78
N TYR A 412 55.86 -79.87 2.73
CA TYR A 412 54.84 -80.34 1.79
C TYR A 412 55.16 -79.93 0.34
N ILE A 413 55.64 -78.70 0.12
CA ILE A 413 56.10 -78.23 -1.21
C ILE A 413 57.29 -79.05 -1.68
N LEU A 414 58.31 -79.24 -0.82
CA LEU A 414 59.47 -80.08 -1.14
C LEU A 414 59.06 -81.51 -1.50
N PHE A 415 58.11 -82.09 -0.76
CA PHE A 415 57.56 -83.40 -1.07
C PHE A 415 56.86 -83.46 -2.44
N ILE A 416 56.13 -82.40 -2.81
CA ILE A 416 55.52 -82.31 -4.14
C ILE A 416 56.58 -82.21 -5.23
N GLU A 417 57.59 -81.35 -5.06
CA GLU A 417 58.68 -81.18 -6.02
C GLU A 417 59.45 -82.48 -6.25
N GLU A 418 59.75 -83.23 -5.18
CA GLU A 418 60.38 -84.55 -5.25
C GLU A 418 59.48 -85.58 -5.95
N ALA A 419 58.18 -85.59 -5.66
CA ALA A 419 57.23 -86.50 -6.31
C ALA A 419 57.08 -86.22 -7.82
N TYR A 420 57.12 -84.95 -8.23
CA TYR A 420 57.13 -84.58 -9.66
C TYR A 420 58.47 -84.92 -10.33
N ALA A 421 59.61 -84.78 -9.64
CA ALA A 421 60.91 -85.15 -10.19
C ALA A 421 61.04 -86.68 -10.40
N GLU A 422 60.41 -87.50 -9.56
CA GLU A 422 60.36 -88.96 -9.70
C GLU A 422 59.38 -89.44 -10.80
N GLU A 423 58.36 -88.67 -11.16
CA GLU A 423 57.41 -89.01 -12.26
C GLU A 423 57.97 -88.75 -13.67
N TYR A 424 59.08 -88.01 -13.80
CA TYR A 424 59.72 -87.65 -15.08
C TYR A 424 61.12 -88.26 -15.31
N LEU A 425 61.52 -89.24 -14.49
CA LEU A 425 62.67 -90.13 -14.69
C LEU A 425 62.19 -91.52 -15.10
#